data_AF-A0A507C7H3-F1
#
_entry.id   AF-A0A507C7H3-F1
#
_cell.length_a   1.000
_cell.length_b   1.000
_cell.length_c   1.000
_cell.angle_alpha   90.00
_cell.angle_beta   90.00
_cell.angle_gamma   90.00
#
_symmetry.space_group_name_H-M   'P 1'
#
loop_
_entity.id
_entity.type
_entity.pdbx_description
1 polymer ?
#
loop_
_entity_poly.entity_id
_entity_poly.type
_entity_poly.pdbx_seq_one_letter_code
_entity_poly.pdbx_strand_id
1 'polypeptide(L)'
;MTDELFKKRKRNADKEPPSPSSTPQSVNANDSDDYDDDDEAKEVIDIIFDFFDPKEVDFHGLKSLLSQTFGTTNNDTDVHHSISIPDLANLIISQPHIGSTVKAEEQLDPYAVVTVINLSAHKHEHCVKALRTYLSERAKSSNNAEATSSFTELLNKDNDDNDVGWIINERLINMPPQVALPAWRMLMEEMQWAVEDGERYEFQHFVIISKTYREVESEVDGPQEANGNGNAVRGKKRKSSSGASHDATSSPIYYFQSEDEIFEKRCEHYFDYTFDNDSQVSDSRRVFAEMGIEPARRVFLLHKDVMKDVMADLERLLSTE
;
A
#
# COMPACT_ATOMS: atom_id res chain seq x y z
N MET A 1 0.83 -28.49 -42.49
CA MET A 1 1.54 -27.29 -41.96
C MET A 1 1.39 -27.13 -40.45
N THR A 2 0.63 -27.98 -39.77
CA THR A 2 0.28 -27.88 -38.34
C THR A 2 1.15 -28.72 -37.40
N ASP A 3 1.89 -29.71 -37.89
CA ASP A 3 2.74 -30.57 -37.05
C ASP A 3 4.17 -30.05 -36.82
N GLU A 4 4.70 -29.19 -37.70
CA GLU A 4 6.04 -28.59 -37.49
C GLU A 4 6.03 -27.49 -36.43
N LEU A 5 4.92 -26.77 -36.28
CA LEU A 5 4.75 -25.73 -35.24
C LEU A 5 4.68 -26.34 -33.83
N PHE A 6 4.05 -27.51 -33.68
CA PHE A 6 4.01 -28.23 -32.41
C PHE A 6 5.37 -28.86 -32.04
N LYS A 7 6.14 -29.32 -33.03
CA LYS A 7 7.51 -29.83 -32.80
C LYS A 7 8.52 -28.73 -32.49
N LYS A 8 8.30 -27.51 -32.99
CA LYS A 8 9.13 -26.33 -32.65
C LYS A 8 8.85 -25.82 -31.24
N ARG A 9 7.61 -25.94 -30.75
CA ARG A 9 7.22 -25.61 -29.36
C ARG A 9 7.84 -26.55 -28.31
N LYS A 10 8.02 -27.83 -28.62
CA LYS A 10 8.60 -28.80 -27.66
C LYS A 10 10.13 -28.77 -27.52
N ARG A 11 10.84 -28.03 -28.39
CA ARG A 11 12.32 -27.88 -28.32
C ARG A 11 12.80 -26.60 -27.64
N ASN A 12 11.88 -25.68 -27.31
CA ASN A 12 12.22 -24.41 -26.66
C ASN A 12 11.83 -24.36 -25.17
N ALA A 13 11.31 -25.46 -24.60
CA ALA A 13 10.87 -25.52 -23.20
C ALA A 13 11.94 -26.04 -22.21
N ASP A 14 13.16 -26.35 -22.66
CA ASP A 14 14.30 -26.80 -21.82
C ASP A 14 15.44 -25.77 -21.79
N LYS A 15 15.12 -24.48 -21.72
CA LYS A 15 16.14 -23.45 -21.46
C LYS A 15 15.75 -22.68 -20.20
N GLU A 16 16.35 -23.08 -19.09
CA GLU A 16 16.42 -22.27 -17.87
C GLU A 16 16.88 -20.85 -18.21
N PRO A 17 16.28 -19.80 -17.61
CA PRO A 17 16.78 -18.45 -17.74
C PRO A 17 18.17 -18.33 -17.08
N PRO A 18 19.08 -17.48 -17.62
CA PRO A 18 20.41 -17.33 -17.07
C PRO A 18 20.36 -16.65 -15.71
N SER A 19 20.97 -17.28 -14.71
CA SER A 19 21.25 -16.69 -13.40
C SER A 19 22.16 -15.47 -13.54
N PRO A 20 21.85 -14.32 -12.90
CA PRO A 20 22.79 -13.21 -12.83
C PRO A 20 23.91 -13.54 -11.84
N SER A 21 25.01 -14.13 -12.34
CA SER A 21 26.26 -14.25 -11.60
C SER A 21 26.98 -12.89 -11.59
N SER A 22 26.67 -12.06 -10.59
CA SER A 22 27.55 -10.96 -10.19
C SER A 22 28.04 -11.24 -8.78
N THR A 23 29.19 -11.89 -8.69
CA THR A 23 29.94 -12.12 -7.45
C THR A 23 30.48 -10.78 -6.94
N PRO A 24 30.11 -10.30 -5.74
CA PRO A 24 30.95 -9.34 -5.04
C PRO A 24 32.15 -10.10 -4.46
N GLN A 25 33.33 -9.55 -4.69
CA GLN A 25 34.63 -10.10 -4.28
C GLN A 25 34.65 -10.50 -2.79
N SER A 26 34.99 -11.76 -2.51
CA SER A 26 35.43 -12.19 -1.19
C SER A 26 36.75 -11.48 -0.85
N VAL A 27 36.72 -10.59 0.13
CA VAL A 27 37.94 -10.08 0.76
C VAL A 27 38.49 -11.14 1.70
N ASN A 28 39.77 -11.47 1.49
CA ASN A 28 40.51 -12.54 2.14
C ASN A 28 40.41 -12.55 3.68
N ALA A 29 40.23 -13.76 4.21
CA ALA A 29 40.45 -14.10 5.61
C ALA A 29 41.94 -13.91 5.96
N ASN A 30 42.20 -13.03 6.93
CA ASN A 30 43.42 -13.09 7.72
C ASN A 30 43.13 -14.04 8.90
N ASP A 31 43.92 -15.10 8.92
CA ASP A 31 44.06 -16.06 10.00
C ASP A 31 44.72 -15.37 11.21
N SER A 32 44.03 -15.29 12.33
CA SER A 32 44.63 -14.99 13.62
C SER A 32 43.80 -15.60 14.75
N ASP A 33 44.42 -16.58 15.40
CA ASP A 33 43.95 -17.40 16.50
C ASP A 33 43.41 -16.61 17.71
N ASP A 34 42.39 -17.22 18.32
CA ASP A 34 42.20 -17.43 19.76
C ASP A 34 42.15 -16.22 20.71
N TYR A 35 40.93 -15.81 21.04
CA TYR A 35 40.57 -15.37 22.39
C TYR A 35 39.18 -15.91 22.76
N ASP A 36 39.15 -16.87 23.67
CA ASP A 36 38.04 -17.17 24.58
C ASP A 36 37.62 -15.85 25.27
N ASP A 37 36.51 -15.25 24.82
CA ASP A 37 35.81 -14.20 25.55
C ASP A 37 34.36 -14.63 25.72
N ASP A 38 33.98 -14.83 26.98
CA ASP A 38 32.68 -15.26 27.48
C ASP A 38 31.69 -14.09 27.44
N ASP A 39 31.50 -13.53 26.25
CA ASP A 39 30.46 -12.56 25.94
C ASP A 39 29.33 -13.33 25.24
N GLU A 40 28.11 -13.27 25.79
CA GLU A 40 26.88 -13.73 25.13
C GLU A 40 26.83 -13.11 23.72
N ALA A 41 27.35 -13.84 22.74
CA ALA A 41 27.38 -13.42 21.35
C ALA A 41 25.93 -13.22 20.95
N LYS A 42 25.49 -11.96 20.93
CA LYS A 42 24.18 -11.57 20.43
C LYS A 42 24.10 -12.14 19.02
N GLU A 43 23.33 -13.21 18.89
CA GLU A 43 23.11 -13.89 17.63
C GLU A 43 22.65 -12.83 16.63
N VAL A 44 23.51 -12.54 15.64
CA VAL A 44 23.21 -11.56 14.61
C VAL A 44 22.15 -12.20 13.72
N ILE A 45 20.91 -11.73 13.82
CA ILE A 45 19.80 -12.19 12.99
C ILE A 45 19.82 -11.35 11.71
N ASP A 46 20.29 -11.94 10.62
CA ASP A 46 20.21 -11.36 9.29
C ASP A 46 18.81 -11.60 8.72
N ILE A 47 18.06 -10.52 8.49
CA ILE A 47 16.74 -10.57 7.85
C ILE A 47 16.90 -10.09 6.41
N ILE A 48 16.64 -10.98 5.45
CA ILE A 48 16.62 -10.68 4.02
C ILE A 48 15.15 -10.60 3.57
N PHE A 49 14.81 -9.57 2.82
CA PHE A 49 13.50 -9.44 2.19
C PHE A 49 13.63 -9.72 0.71
N ASP A 50 12.87 -10.72 0.24
CA ASP A 50 12.80 -11.10 -1.17
C ASP A 50 11.42 -10.79 -1.74
N PHE A 51 11.38 -10.70 -3.08
CA PHE A 51 10.19 -10.39 -3.86
C PHE A 51 9.68 -11.65 -4.56
N PHE A 52 8.38 -11.93 -4.42
CA PHE A 52 7.75 -13.11 -5.01
C PHE A 52 6.43 -12.75 -5.66
N ASP A 53 6.08 -13.40 -6.76
CA ASP A 53 4.73 -13.36 -7.32
C ASP A 53 3.69 -13.76 -6.27
N PRO A 54 2.51 -13.10 -6.21
CA PRO A 54 1.40 -13.52 -5.35
C PRO A 54 0.98 -14.97 -5.59
N LYS A 55 0.84 -15.77 -4.53
CA LYS A 55 0.48 -17.19 -4.58
C LYS A 55 -0.62 -17.55 -3.59
N GLU A 56 -1.17 -18.75 -3.72
CA GLU A 56 -2.23 -19.25 -2.81
C GLU A 56 -1.82 -19.21 -1.33
N VAL A 57 -0.54 -19.43 -1.01
CA VAL A 57 -0.01 -19.34 0.35
C VAL A 57 -0.16 -17.93 0.94
N ASP A 58 -0.18 -16.89 0.09
CA ASP A 58 -0.25 -15.49 0.50
C ASP A 58 -1.68 -15.03 0.84
N PHE A 59 -2.69 -15.87 0.64
CA PHE A 59 -4.11 -15.50 0.78
C PHE A 59 -4.41 -14.81 2.13
N HIS A 60 -3.86 -15.32 3.23
CA HIS A 60 -4.13 -14.78 4.56
C HIS A 60 -3.41 -13.44 4.81
N GLY A 61 -2.12 -13.33 4.45
CA GLY A 61 -1.40 -12.07 4.51
C GLY A 61 -1.97 -11.00 3.59
N LEU A 62 -2.33 -11.33 2.35
CA LEU A 62 -2.97 -10.40 1.40
C LEU A 62 -4.30 -9.88 1.94
N LYS A 63 -5.16 -10.75 2.49
CA LYS A 63 -6.38 -10.30 3.15
C LYS A 63 -6.10 -9.33 4.28
N SER A 64 -5.08 -9.61 5.09
CA SER A 64 -4.70 -8.76 6.22
C SER A 64 -4.17 -7.39 5.77
N LEU A 65 -3.42 -7.34 4.67
CA LEU A 65 -2.95 -6.08 4.06
C LEU A 65 -4.12 -5.29 3.45
N LEU A 66 -4.96 -5.93 2.65
CA LEU A 66 -6.14 -5.29 2.02
C LEU A 66 -7.16 -4.78 3.04
N SER A 67 -7.36 -5.53 4.13
CA SER A 67 -8.23 -5.10 5.22
C SER A 67 -7.75 -3.78 5.82
N GLN A 68 -6.43 -3.52 5.89
CA GLN A 68 -5.91 -2.24 6.37
C GLN A 68 -6.30 -1.09 5.45
N THR A 69 -6.40 -1.30 4.13
CA THR A 69 -6.82 -0.26 3.17
C THR A 69 -8.21 0.26 3.46
N PHE A 70 -9.15 -0.58 3.93
CA PHE A 70 -10.55 -0.20 4.17
C PHE A 70 -10.93 0.00 5.63
N GLY A 71 -9.96 0.09 6.55
CA GLY A 71 -10.21 0.33 7.98
C GLY A 71 -10.51 -0.95 8.77
N THR A 72 -10.57 -0.87 10.10
CA THR A 72 -10.70 -2.03 11.01
C THR A 72 -11.87 -1.92 11.99
N THR A 73 -12.86 -1.07 11.71
CA THR A 73 -14.03 -0.87 12.58
C THR A 73 -15.15 -1.87 12.31
N ASN A 74 -16.14 -1.93 13.20
CA ASN A 74 -17.28 -2.84 13.06
C ASN A 74 -18.13 -2.52 11.80
N ASN A 75 -18.33 -1.24 11.46
CA ASN A 75 -18.97 -0.84 10.20
C ASN A 75 -18.05 -1.07 9.00
N ASP A 76 -16.73 -1.06 9.20
CA ASP A 76 -15.80 -1.52 8.15
C ASP A 76 -15.94 -3.02 7.93
N THR A 77 -16.41 -3.83 8.89
CA THR A 77 -16.70 -5.25 8.64
C THR A 77 -17.78 -5.41 7.57
N ASP A 78 -18.79 -4.53 7.54
CA ASP A 78 -19.80 -4.50 6.48
C ASP A 78 -19.21 -4.04 5.14
N VAL A 79 -18.27 -3.10 5.15
CA VAL A 79 -17.52 -2.69 3.95
C VAL A 79 -16.65 -3.83 3.44
N HIS A 80 -15.92 -4.52 4.31
CA HIS A 80 -15.06 -5.66 3.97
C HIS A 80 -15.87 -6.82 3.43
N HIS A 81 -17.08 -7.02 3.97
CA HIS A 81 -18.01 -8.02 3.46
C HIS A 81 -18.63 -7.60 2.13
N SER A 82 -19.04 -6.33 1.99
CA SER A 82 -19.63 -5.79 0.76
C SER A 82 -18.64 -5.83 -0.41
N ILE A 83 -17.41 -5.35 -0.18
CA ILE A 83 -16.31 -5.41 -1.15
C ILE A 83 -15.80 -6.85 -1.32
N SER A 84 -16.00 -7.72 -0.34
CA SER A 84 -15.42 -9.07 -0.29
C SER A 84 -13.89 -9.05 -0.42
N ILE A 85 -13.22 -8.64 0.65
CA ILE A 85 -11.73 -8.69 0.75
C ILE A 85 -11.15 -10.07 0.40
N PRO A 86 -11.76 -11.22 0.79
CA PRO A 86 -11.27 -12.53 0.35
C PRO A 86 -11.25 -12.69 -1.18
N ASP A 87 -12.28 -12.20 -1.87
CA ASP A 87 -12.36 -12.30 -3.33
C ASP A 87 -11.36 -11.36 -4.01
N LEU A 88 -11.09 -10.18 -3.43
CA LEU A 88 -9.99 -9.32 -3.89
C LEU A 88 -8.62 -10.00 -3.74
N ALA A 89 -8.37 -10.68 -2.60
CA ALA A 89 -7.12 -11.42 -2.42
C ALA A 89 -6.98 -12.56 -3.44
N ASN A 90 -8.05 -13.32 -3.68
CA ASN A 90 -8.07 -14.35 -4.73
C ASN A 90 -7.89 -13.74 -6.12
N LEU A 91 -8.44 -12.55 -6.38
CA LEU A 91 -8.25 -11.86 -7.64
C LEU A 91 -6.77 -11.50 -7.84
N ILE A 92 -6.10 -10.95 -6.83
CA ILE A 92 -4.65 -10.68 -6.88
C ILE A 92 -3.86 -11.96 -7.18
N ILE A 93 -4.15 -13.06 -6.46
CA ILE A 93 -3.48 -14.35 -6.66
C ILE A 93 -3.70 -14.93 -8.06
N SER A 94 -4.87 -14.66 -8.66
CA SER A 94 -5.22 -15.19 -9.98
C SER A 94 -4.65 -14.39 -11.16
N GLN A 95 -3.94 -13.29 -10.90
CA GLN A 95 -3.21 -12.51 -11.92
C GLN A 95 -1.76 -13.02 -12.03
N PRO A 96 -1.45 -13.95 -12.96
CA PRO A 96 -0.08 -14.43 -13.10
C PRO A 96 0.85 -13.28 -13.50
N HIS A 97 2.04 -13.24 -12.89
CA HIS A 97 3.11 -12.29 -13.23
C HIS A 97 2.77 -10.80 -13.06
N ILE A 98 1.73 -10.46 -12.29
CA ILE A 98 1.35 -9.07 -12.02
C ILE A 98 1.39 -8.77 -10.53
N GLY A 99 2.35 -7.93 -10.17
CA GLY A 99 2.62 -7.49 -8.83
C GLY A 99 3.56 -8.43 -8.07
N SER A 100 4.08 -7.90 -6.97
CA SER A 100 5.06 -8.58 -6.13
C SER A 100 4.67 -8.49 -4.66
N THR A 101 4.92 -9.57 -3.94
CA THR A 101 4.86 -9.64 -2.48
C THR A 101 6.26 -9.57 -1.89
N VAL A 102 6.40 -8.96 -0.72
CA VAL A 102 7.68 -8.86 0.01
C VAL A 102 7.60 -9.70 1.28
N LYS A 103 8.49 -10.69 1.41
CA LYS A 103 8.53 -11.61 2.56
C LYS A 103 9.95 -12.13 2.80
N ALA A 104 10.20 -12.61 4.01
CA ALA A 104 11.50 -13.16 4.38
C ALA A 104 11.73 -14.56 3.78
N GLU A 105 10.67 -15.36 3.66
CA GLU A 105 10.70 -16.68 3.02
C GLU A 105 9.41 -16.89 2.24
N GLU A 106 9.46 -17.69 1.18
CA GLU A 106 8.32 -17.87 0.26
C GLU A 106 7.06 -18.43 0.94
N GLN A 107 7.21 -19.22 2.00
CA GLN A 107 6.11 -19.86 2.72
C GLN A 107 5.50 -19.00 3.83
N LEU A 108 6.10 -17.84 4.12
CA LEU A 108 5.60 -16.91 5.12
C LEU A 108 4.59 -15.94 4.51
N ASP A 109 3.73 -15.39 5.36
CA ASP A 109 2.80 -14.34 4.94
C ASP A 109 3.57 -13.09 4.45
N PRO A 110 3.06 -12.40 3.41
CA PRO A 110 3.66 -11.18 2.91
C PRO A 110 3.57 -10.03 3.90
N TYR A 111 4.67 -9.27 4.02
CA TYR A 111 4.74 -8.03 4.79
C TYR A 111 4.41 -6.79 3.95
N ALA A 112 4.53 -6.91 2.63
CA ALA A 112 4.11 -5.89 1.68
C ALA A 112 3.61 -6.52 0.38
N VAL A 113 2.81 -5.76 -0.36
CA VAL A 113 2.35 -6.08 -1.71
C VAL A 113 2.29 -4.81 -2.55
N VAL A 114 2.79 -4.90 -3.78
CA VAL A 114 2.57 -3.89 -4.83
C VAL A 114 2.00 -4.61 -6.04
N THR A 115 0.78 -4.30 -6.43
CA THR A 115 0.09 -4.95 -7.56
C THR A 115 -0.92 -3.99 -8.18
N VAL A 116 -1.51 -4.36 -9.32
CA VAL A 116 -2.59 -3.63 -9.97
C VAL A 116 -3.75 -4.56 -10.30
N ILE A 117 -4.98 -4.08 -10.15
CA ILE A 117 -6.19 -4.76 -10.60
C ILE A 117 -6.85 -3.93 -11.69
N ASN A 118 -7.16 -4.54 -12.85
CA ASN A 118 -7.94 -3.87 -13.88
C ASN A 118 -9.43 -3.78 -13.45
N LEU A 119 -9.85 -2.61 -12.95
CA LEU A 119 -11.22 -2.37 -12.51
C LEU A 119 -12.23 -2.46 -13.66
N SER A 120 -11.80 -2.22 -14.90
CA SER A 120 -12.63 -2.27 -16.10
C SER A 120 -12.84 -3.70 -16.61
N ALA A 121 -11.77 -4.50 -16.69
CA ALA A 121 -11.86 -5.89 -17.12
C ALA A 121 -12.62 -6.76 -16.11
N HIS A 122 -12.43 -6.51 -14.80
CA HIS A 122 -13.08 -7.28 -13.74
C HIS A 122 -14.38 -6.66 -13.24
N LYS A 123 -14.97 -5.69 -13.94
CA LYS A 123 -16.18 -4.96 -13.50
C LYS A 123 -17.42 -5.82 -13.18
N HIS A 124 -17.45 -7.05 -13.68
CA HIS A 124 -18.52 -8.02 -13.44
C HIS A 124 -18.28 -8.91 -12.22
N GLU A 125 -17.05 -8.96 -11.70
CA GLU A 125 -16.74 -9.62 -10.44
C GLU A 125 -17.40 -8.85 -9.29
N HIS A 126 -18.02 -9.58 -8.35
CA HIS A 126 -18.77 -8.98 -7.25
C HIS A 126 -17.90 -7.99 -6.46
N CYS A 127 -16.67 -8.39 -6.13
CA CYS A 127 -15.76 -7.58 -5.34
C CYS A 127 -15.36 -6.27 -6.02
N VAL A 128 -15.07 -6.30 -7.32
CA VAL A 128 -14.70 -5.12 -8.09
C VAL A 128 -15.89 -4.21 -8.33
N LYS A 129 -17.08 -4.77 -8.57
CA LYS A 129 -18.32 -3.98 -8.68
C LYS A 129 -18.63 -3.24 -7.37
N ALA A 130 -18.52 -3.95 -6.24
CA ALA A 130 -18.72 -3.37 -4.92
C ALA A 130 -17.68 -2.29 -4.62
N LEU A 131 -16.40 -2.52 -4.95
CA LEU A 131 -15.35 -1.52 -4.83
C LEU A 131 -15.62 -0.25 -5.66
N ARG A 132 -16.00 -0.40 -6.94
CA ARG A 132 -16.35 0.73 -7.82
C ARG A 132 -17.50 1.56 -7.24
N THR A 133 -18.48 0.87 -6.67
CA THR A 133 -19.63 1.50 -5.99
C THR A 133 -19.18 2.25 -4.75
N TYR A 134 -18.40 1.59 -3.88
CA TYR A 134 -17.85 2.18 -2.66
C TYR A 134 -17.03 3.44 -2.94
N LEU A 135 -16.11 3.38 -3.90
CA LEU A 135 -15.29 4.54 -4.27
C LEU A 135 -16.15 5.69 -4.83
N SER A 136 -17.16 5.38 -5.65
CA SER A 136 -18.08 6.40 -6.19
C SER A 136 -18.92 7.05 -5.09
N GLU A 137 -19.37 6.28 -4.09
CA GLU A 137 -20.12 6.80 -2.95
C GLU A 137 -19.24 7.68 -2.05
N ARG A 138 -18.03 7.23 -1.72
CA ARG A 138 -17.08 8.02 -0.92
C ARG A 138 -16.67 9.31 -1.65
N ALA A 139 -16.50 9.26 -2.97
CA ALA A 139 -16.25 10.46 -3.78
C ALA A 139 -17.41 11.46 -3.65
N LYS A 140 -18.67 11.01 -3.79
CA LYS A 140 -19.87 11.86 -3.65
C LYS A 140 -20.06 12.44 -2.25
N SER A 141 -19.61 11.73 -1.22
CA SER A 141 -19.60 12.22 0.16
C SER A 141 -18.49 13.24 0.44
N SER A 142 -17.52 13.39 -0.47
CA SER A 142 -16.47 14.39 -0.35
C SER A 142 -16.96 15.79 -0.77
N ASN A 143 -16.32 16.83 -0.24
CA ASN A 143 -16.59 18.22 -0.64
C ASN A 143 -15.89 18.62 -1.95
N ASN A 144 -15.40 17.66 -2.76
CA ASN A 144 -14.71 17.91 -4.01
C ASN A 144 -15.58 17.50 -5.21
N ALA A 145 -16.35 18.46 -5.75
CA ALA A 145 -17.29 18.21 -6.84
C ALA A 145 -16.60 17.77 -8.15
N GLU A 146 -15.42 18.32 -8.44
CA GLU A 146 -14.66 17.99 -9.66
C GLU A 146 -14.13 16.56 -9.59
N ALA A 147 -13.48 16.19 -8.48
CA ALA A 147 -13.08 14.80 -8.24
C ALA A 147 -14.28 13.86 -8.29
N THR A 148 -15.40 14.23 -7.67
CA THR A 148 -16.63 13.42 -7.68
C THR A 148 -17.09 13.12 -9.11
N SER A 149 -17.12 14.12 -9.99
CA SER A 149 -17.52 13.94 -11.39
C SER A 149 -16.56 13.00 -12.10
N SER A 150 -15.25 13.27 -12.04
CA SER A 150 -14.23 12.49 -12.73
C SER A 150 -14.20 11.02 -12.27
N PHE A 151 -14.23 10.76 -10.96
CA PHE A 151 -14.28 9.39 -10.43
C PHE A 151 -15.58 8.68 -10.79
N THR A 152 -16.74 9.33 -10.64
CA THR A 152 -18.03 8.71 -10.96
C THR A 152 -18.15 8.43 -12.45
N GLU A 153 -17.67 9.32 -13.32
CA GLU A 153 -17.68 9.11 -14.76
C GLU A 153 -16.75 7.98 -15.16
N LEU A 154 -15.47 8.00 -14.73
CA LEU A 154 -14.49 6.98 -15.10
C LEU A 154 -14.86 5.60 -14.55
N LEU A 155 -15.27 5.51 -13.28
CA LEU A 155 -15.63 4.23 -12.64
C LEU A 155 -17.01 3.71 -13.03
N ASN A 156 -17.85 4.45 -13.77
CA ASN A 156 -19.13 3.93 -14.27
C ASN A 156 -19.19 3.87 -15.80
N LYS A 157 -18.18 4.36 -16.52
CA LYS A 157 -18.13 4.27 -17.96
C LYS A 157 -17.86 2.82 -18.38
N ASP A 158 -18.80 2.26 -19.14
CA ASP A 158 -18.62 1.00 -19.85
C ASP A 158 -18.02 1.30 -21.23
N ASN A 159 -16.72 1.59 -21.25
CA ASN A 159 -15.95 1.65 -22.49
C ASN A 159 -14.76 0.70 -22.41
N ASP A 160 -14.58 -0.13 -23.43
CA ASP A 160 -13.48 -1.07 -23.51
C ASP A 160 -12.13 -0.40 -23.82
N ASP A 161 -12.13 0.86 -24.29
CA ASP A 161 -10.90 1.56 -24.69
C ASP A 161 -10.24 2.39 -23.56
N ASN A 162 -10.86 2.51 -22.38
CA ASN A 162 -10.38 3.34 -21.28
C ASN A 162 -10.32 2.55 -19.97
N ASP A 163 -9.38 1.60 -19.90
CA ASP A 163 -9.21 0.80 -18.69
C ASP A 163 -8.65 1.62 -17.52
N VAL A 164 -9.17 1.33 -16.33
CA VAL A 164 -8.76 1.95 -15.07
C VAL A 164 -8.09 0.89 -14.21
N GLY A 165 -6.83 1.12 -13.86
CA GLY A 165 -6.05 0.24 -12.97
C GLY A 165 -6.15 0.73 -11.53
N TRP A 166 -6.49 -0.14 -10.59
CA TRP A 166 -6.32 0.15 -9.17
C TRP A 166 -4.98 -0.39 -8.72
N ILE A 167 -4.03 0.51 -8.43
CA ILE A 167 -2.74 0.12 -7.87
C ILE A 167 -2.89 0.01 -6.36
N ILE A 168 -2.43 -1.11 -5.83
CA ILE A 168 -2.41 -1.44 -4.41
C ILE A 168 -0.96 -1.40 -3.98
N ASN A 169 -0.60 -0.43 -3.13
CA ASN A 169 0.73 -0.30 -2.52
C ASN A 169 0.57 -0.39 -1.01
N GLU A 170 0.67 -1.59 -0.46
CA GLU A 170 0.43 -1.85 0.96
C GLU A 170 1.62 -2.51 1.61
N ARG A 171 1.95 -2.06 2.82
CA ARG A 171 2.97 -2.69 3.68
C ARG A 171 2.61 -2.52 5.14
N LEU A 172 3.10 -3.44 5.97
CA LEU A 172 3.09 -3.27 7.42
C LEU A 172 3.86 -2.00 7.81
N ILE A 173 3.44 -1.34 8.88
CA ILE A 173 4.01 -0.03 9.29
C ILE A 173 5.50 -0.09 9.65
N ASN A 174 5.98 -1.27 10.03
CA ASN A 174 7.38 -1.53 10.37
C ASN A 174 8.24 -1.92 9.16
N MET A 175 7.67 -2.04 7.96
CA MET A 175 8.44 -2.34 6.76
C MET A 175 9.19 -1.09 6.27
N PRO A 176 10.49 -1.22 5.97
CA PRO A 176 11.29 -0.10 5.51
C PRO A 176 10.78 0.42 4.15
N PRO A 177 10.73 1.75 3.93
CA PRO A 177 10.21 2.34 2.69
C PRO A 177 11.02 1.92 1.45
N GLN A 178 12.28 1.53 1.61
CA GLN A 178 13.18 1.11 0.53
C GLN A 178 12.65 -0.11 -0.26
N VAL A 179 11.80 -0.95 0.33
CA VAL A 179 11.21 -2.10 -0.39
C VAL A 179 10.21 -1.68 -1.45
N ALA A 180 9.65 -0.46 -1.35
CA ALA A 180 8.64 0.02 -2.28
C ALA A 180 9.23 0.25 -3.68
N LEU A 181 10.42 0.85 -3.80
CA LEU A 181 10.97 1.22 -5.10
C LEU A 181 11.24 0.02 -6.03
N PRO A 182 11.90 -1.07 -5.59
CA PRO A 182 12.03 -2.28 -6.40
C PRO A 182 10.68 -2.86 -6.81
N ALA A 183 9.72 -2.93 -5.87
CA ALA A 183 8.37 -3.46 -6.15
C ALA A 183 7.62 -2.62 -7.21
N TRP A 184 7.73 -1.29 -7.14
CA TRP A 184 7.17 -0.40 -8.15
C TRP A 184 7.82 -0.57 -9.53
N ARG A 185 9.14 -0.75 -9.59
CA ARG A 185 9.85 -1.02 -10.85
C ARG A 185 9.39 -2.34 -11.47
N MET A 186 9.32 -3.40 -10.67
CA MET A 186 8.82 -4.71 -11.10
C MET A 186 7.41 -4.58 -11.66
N LEU A 187 6.49 -3.92 -10.94
CA LEU A 187 5.11 -3.72 -11.42
C LEU A 187 5.05 -2.99 -12.76
N MET A 188 5.87 -1.95 -12.99
CA MET A 188 5.89 -1.23 -14.26
C MET A 188 6.40 -2.11 -15.42
N GLU A 189 7.41 -2.94 -15.18
CA GLU A 189 7.95 -3.87 -16.18
C GLU A 189 6.95 -5.00 -16.49
N GLU A 190 6.36 -5.58 -15.46
CA GLU A 190 5.33 -6.63 -15.56
C GLU A 190 4.11 -6.16 -16.34
N MET A 191 3.61 -4.96 -16.05
CA MET A 191 2.52 -4.36 -16.83
C MET A 191 2.90 -4.16 -18.29
N GLN A 192 4.12 -3.72 -18.57
CA GLN A 192 4.60 -3.54 -19.94
C GLN A 192 4.66 -4.89 -20.69
N TRP A 193 5.14 -5.95 -20.06
CA TRP A 193 5.15 -7.30 -20.64
C TRP A 193 3.75 -7.84 -20.88
N ALA A 194 2.83 -7.65 -19.93
CA ALA A 194 1.45 -8.09 -20.10
C ALA A 194 0.74 -7.37 -21.26
N VAL A 195 1.03 -6.07 -21.47
CA VAL A 195 0.56 -5.33 -22.66
C VAL A 195 1.13 -5.92 -23.95
N GLU A 196 2.42 -6.28 -23.97
CA GLU A 196 3.08 -6.91 -25.12
C GLU A 196 2.49 -8.29 -25.45
N ASP A 197 2.04 -9.04 -24.44
CA ASP A 197 1.35 -10.32 -24.57
C ASP A 197 -0.14 -10.18 -24.93
N GLY A 198 -0.64 -8.95 -25.07
CA GLY A 198 -2.01 -8.63 -25.48
C GLY A 198 -3.03 -8.70 -24.35
N GLU A 199 -2.58 -8.68 -23.10
CA GLU A 199 -3.43 -8.57 -21.93
C GLU A 199 -3.88 -7.12 -21.68
N ARG A 200 -4.98 -6.95 -20.94
CA ARG A 200 -5.59 -5.64 -20.69
C ARG A 200 -4.91 -4.93 -19.51
N TYR A 201 -3.64 -4.55 -19.66
CA TYR A 201 -2.91 -3.73 -18.67
C TYR A 201 -2.49 -2.36 -19.21
N GLU A 202 -2.96 -1.97 -20.40
CA GLU A 202 -2.80 -0.62 -20.92
C GLU A 202 -3.86 0.31 -20.33
N PHE A 203 -3.59 0.81 -19.12
CA PHE A 203 -4.51 1.70 -18.42
C PHE A 203 -4.39 3.14 -18.92
N GLN A 204 -5.53 3.85 -18.96
CA GLN A 204 -5.55 5.30 -19.17
C GLN A 204 -5.46 6.05 -17.85
N HIS A 205 -6.05 5.49 -16.79
CA HIS A 205 -6.06 6.09 -15.47
C HIS A 205 -5.71 5.06 -14.40
N PHE A 206 -5.11 5.55 -13.33
CA PHE A 206 -4.79 4.79 -12.13
C PHE A 206 -5.54 5.36 -10.94
N VAL A 207 -6.09 4.47 -10.13
CA VAL A 207 -6.62 4.78 -8.80
C VAL A 207 -5.62 4.28 -7.78
N ILE A 208 -5.33 5.09 -6.76
CA ILE A 208 -4.50 4.71 -5.61
C ILE A 208 -5.24 5.12 -4.34
N ILE A 209 -5.32 4.22 -3.36
CA ILE A 209 -5.92 4.51 -2.06
C ILE A 209 -4.80 4.59 -1.03
N SER A 210 -4.58 5.79 -0.50
CA SER A 210 -3.51 6.08 0.45
C SER A 210 -4.05 6.25 1.86
N LYS A 211 -3.29 5.73 2.82
CA LYS A 211 -3.58 5.85 4.24
C LYS A 211 -3.05 7.20 4.72
N THR A 212 -3.94 8.00 5.29
CA THR A 212 -3.59 9.31 5.86
C THR A 212 -4.04 9.40 7.31
N TYR A 213 -3.48 10.34 8.06
CA TYR A 213 -3.94 10.66 9.42
C TYR A 213 -3.81 12.16 9.72
N ARG A 214 -4.57 12.60 10.71
CA ARG A 214 -4.42 13.92 11.34
C ARG A 214 -4.01 13.74 12.78
N GLU A 215 -3.22 14.67 13.30
CA GLU A 215 -2.97 14.74 14.74
C GLU A 215 -4.19 15.34 15.45
N VAL A 216 -4.63 14.67 16.50
CA VAL A 216 -5.70 15.08 17.41
C VAL A 216 -5.17 15.07 18.84
N GLU A 217 -5.78 15.84 19.75
CA GLU A 217 -5.33 15.84 21.15
C GLU A 217 -5.47 14.42 21.74
N SER A 218 -4.36 13.87 22.24
CA SER A 218 -4.35 12.57 22.90
C SER A 218 -5.18 12.60 24.19
N GLU A 219 -6.10 11.65 24.34
CA GLU A 219 -6.94 11.54 25.57
C GLU A 219 -6.12 11.11 26.82
N VAL A 220 -4.88 10.66 26.63
CA VAL A 220 -3.98 10.18 27.70
C VAL A 220 -3.33 11.34 28.48
N ASP A 221 -3.23 12.53 27.88
CA ASP A 221 -2.62 13.73 28.49
C ASP A 221 -3.64 14.69 29.13
N GLY A 222 -4.88 14.23 29.37
CA GLY A 222 -5.82 14.94 30.21
C GLY A 222 -5.24 15.15 31.62
N PRO A 223 -5.42 16.32 32.27
CA PRO A 223 -4.85 16.56 33.58
C PRO A 223 -5.43 15.55 34.58
N GLN A 224 -4.65 14.52 34.92
CA GLN A 224 -4.89 13.74 36.12
C GLN A 224 -4.97 14.73 37.27
N GLU A 225 -6.13 14.78 37.92
CA GLU A 225 -6.31 15.49 39.17
C GLU A 225 -5.24 15.00 40.14
N ALA A 226 -4.21 15.84 40.33
CA ALA A 226 -3.14 15.63 41.27
C ALA A 226 -3.69 15.77 42.69
N ASN A 227 -4.32 14.71 43.19
CA ASN A 227 -4.49 14.50 44.61
C ASN A 227 -3.12 14.11 45.20
N GLY A 228 -2.49 15.06 45.89
CA GLY A 228 -1.41 14.77 46.83
C GLY A 228 -0.04 15.36 46.46
N ASN A 229 0.27 16.49 47.08
CA ASN A 229 1.60 16.95 47.50
C ASN A 229 2.85 16.44 46.76
N GLY A 230 3.53 17.39 46.09
CA GLY A 230 4.98 17.53 46.24
C GLY A 230 5.82 17.35 44.97
N ASN A 231 6.46 18.47 44.60
CA ASN A 231 7.62 18.62 43.71
C ASN A 231 7.42 18.53 42.19
N ALA A 232 7.31 19.75 41.62
CA ALA A 232 7.41 20.06 40.21
C ALA A 232 8.77 19.69 39.61
N VAL A 233 8.76 19.03 38.45
CA VAL A 233 9.83 19.12 37.45
C VAL A 233 9.21 19.61 36.15
N ARG A 234 9.66 20.79 35.72
CA ARG A 234 9.22 21.52 34.51
C ARG A 234 9.62 20.77 33.24
N GLY A 235 8.64 20.15 32.58
CA GLY A 235 8.68 19.85 31.14
C GLY A 235 8.17 21.05 30.33
N LYS A 236 8.82 21.34 29.21
CA LYS A 236 8.74 22.59 28.43
C LYS A 236 7.37 22.76 27.73
N LYS A 237 6.50 23.59 28.29
CA LYS A 237 5.25 24.06 27.66
C LYS A 237 5.59 24.86 26.38
N ARG A 238 5.35 24.32 25.19
CA ARG A 238 5.23 25.14 23.97
C ARG A 238 3.86 25.81 24.03
N LYS A 239 3.85 27.14 24.09
CA LYS A 239 2.66 27.98 23.97
C LYS A 239 2.05 27.79 22.57
N SER A 240 0.89 27.17 22.46
CA SER A 240 -0.11 27.61 21.49
C SER A 240 -1.06 28.58 22.20
N SER A 241 -1.28 29.71 21.55
CA SER A 241 -2.09 30.81 22.03
C SER A 241 -3.58 30.46 22.00
N SER A 242 -4.20 30.57 23.17
CA SER A 242 -5.60 30.93 23.44
C SER A 242 -6.53 31.21 22.26
N GLY A 243 -7.67 30.53 22.25
CA GLY A 243 -8.96 31.14 21.94
C GLY A 243 -9.34 31.22 20.46
N ALA A 244 -9.65 30.07 19.86
CA ALA A 244 -10.56 29.99 18.73
C ALA A 244 -11.22 28.61 18.77
N SER A 245 -12.53 28.55 18.53
CA SER A 245 -13.26 27.33 18.22
C SER A 245 -12.45 26.51 17.21
N HIS A 246 -11.99 25.32 17.59
CA HIS A 246 -11.23 24.43 16.71
C HIS A 246 -12.15 24.00 15.57
N ASP A 247 -12.01 24.67 14.44
CA ASP A 247 -12.47 24.21 13.15
C ASP A 247 -11.63 22.97 12.81
N ALA A 248 -12.25 21.78 12.82
CA ALA A 248 -11.60 20.49 12.55
C ALA A 248 -10.96 20.40 11.14
N THR A 249 -11.08 21.46 10.35
CA THR A 249 -10.54 21.61 9.01
C THR A 249 -9.08 22.10 8.94
N SER A 250 -8.44 22.51 10.05
CA SER A 250 -7.11 23.16 10.00
C SER A 250 -5.88 22.31 10.35
N SER A 251 -6.04 21.09 10.89
CA SER A 251 -4.88 20.23 11.20
C SER A 251 -4.25 19.67 9.91
N PRO A 252 -2.92 19.69 9.73
CA PRO A 252 -2.26 19.12 8.55
C PRO A 252 -2.55 17.62 8.42
N ILE A 253 -2.65 17.15 7.17
CA ILE A 253 -2.79 15.73 6.84
C ILE A 253 -1.40 15.16 6.65
N TYR A 254 -1.15 14.00 7.24
CA TYR A 254 0.08 13.24 7.08
C TYR A 254 -0.20 11.89 6.42
N TYR A 255 0.83 11.31 5.79
CA TYR A 255 0.76 9.99 5.16
C TYR A 255 1.46 8.95 6.03
N PHE A 256 0.92 7.72 6.04
CA PHE A 256 1.63 6.59 6.66
C PHE A 256 2.81 6.12 5.81
N GLN A 257 2.73 6.32 4.50
CA GLN A 257 3.78 6.02 3.53
C GLN A 257 4.24 7.36 2.94
N SER A 258 5.47 7.77 3.23
CA SER A 258 5.96 9.11 2.84
C SER A 258 5.97 9.31 1.32
N GLU A 259 6.12 8.23 0.55
CA GLU A 259 6.08 8.26 -0.90
C GLU A 259 4.71 8.64 -1.48
N ASP A 260 3.63 8.48 -0.73
CA ASP A 260 2.28 8.82 -1.19
C ASP A 260 2.09 10.32 -1.46
N GLU A 261 2.94 11.17 -0.86
CA GLU A 261 2.98 12.60 -1.19
C GLU A 261 3.31 12.87 -2.67
N ILE A 262 3.98 11.93 -3.34
CA ILE A 262 4.29 12.04 -4.77
C ILE A 262 2.99 11.94 -5.57
N PHE A 263 2.07 11.06 -5.18
CA PHE A 263 0.79 10.91 -5.84
C PHE A 263 -0.05 12.18 -5.68
N GLU A 264 -0.05 12.80 -4.49
CA GLU A 264 -0.73 14.09 -4.29
C GLU A 264 -0.21 15.18 -5.22
N LYS A 265 1.11 15.27 -5.40
CA LYS A 265 1.74 16.28 -6.27
C LYS A 265 1.45 16.09 -7.76
N ARG A 266 1.04 14.88 -8.18
CA ARG A 266 0.93 14.48 -9.59
C ARG A 266 -0.46 14.05 -10.01
N CYS A 267 -1.37 13.83 -9.08
CA CYS A 267 -2.73 13.43 -9.38
C CYS A 267 -3.49 14.54 -10.11
N GLU A 268 -4.45 14.14 -10.93
CA GLU A 268 -5.39 15.06 -11.57
C GLU A 268 -6.43 15.51 -10.54
N HIS A 269 -6.96 14.54 -9.79
CA HIS A 269 -7.93 14.76 -8.74
C HIS A 269 -7.70 13.81 -7.57
N TYR A 270 -8.15 14.23 -6.39
CA TYR A 270 -8.26 13.37 -5.23
C TYR A 270 -9.45 13.76 -4.37
N PHE A 271 -9.89 12.81 -3.54
CA PHE A 271 -10.84 13.09 -2.47
C PHE A 271 -10.44 12.37 -1.19
N ASP A 272 -10.87 12.94 -0.07
CA ASP A 272 -10.64 12.39 1.26
C ASP A 272 -11.94 11.80 1.80
N TYR A 273 -11.82 10.71 2.55
CA TYR A 273 -12.90 10.21 3.37
C TYR A 273 -12.38 9.69 4.71
N THR A 274 -13.23 9.79 5.73
CA THR A 274 -13.01 9.19 7.04
C THR A 274 -13.91 7.98 7.21
N PHE A 275 -13.54 7.10 8.13
CA PHE A 275 -14.38 5.96 8.52
C PHE A 275 -15.43 6.43 9.52
N ASP A 276 -16.65 5.94 9.37
CA ASP A 276 -17.78 6.36 10.21
C ASP A 276 -17.45 6.13 11.71
N ASN A 277 -17.76 7.15 12.53
CA ASN A 277 -17.50 7.14 13.97
C ASN A 277 -18.60 6.36 14.67
N ASP A 278 -18.48 5.04 14.74
CA ASP A 278 -19.36 4.29 15.65
C ASP A 278 -18.78 4.20 17.06
N SER A 279 -19.69 4.35 18.02
CA SER A 279 -19.46 4.48 19.46
C SER A 279 -18.93 3.21 20.14
N GLN A 280 -18.83 2.10 19.40
CA GLN A 280 -18.05 0.93 19.79
C GLN A 280 -16.68 0.98 19.12
N VAL A 281 -15.82 1.83 19.66
CA VAL A 281 -14.44 2.01 19.21
C VAL A 281 -13.72 0.65 19.24
N SER A 282 -13.30 0.14 18.08
CA SER A 282 -12.44 -1.05 17.99
C SER A 282 -11.12 -0.80 18.70
N ASP A 283 -10.47 -1.85 19.23
CA ASP A 283 -9.21 -1.70 19.98
C ASP A 283 -8.14 -0.96 19.17
N SER A 284 -8.06 -1.17 17.85
CA SER A 284 -7.12 -0.43 16.99
C SER A 284 -7.41 1.07 16.94
N ARG A 285 -8.68 1.49 16.87
CA ARG A 285 -9.04 2.92 16.85
C ARG A 285 -8.88 3.56 18.23
N ARG A 286 -9.06 2.79 19.32
CA ARG A 286 -8.69 3.23 20.68
C ARG A 286 -7.20 3.49 20.76
N VAL A 287 -6.37 2.57 20.28
CA VAL A 287 -4.92 2.77 20.23
C VAL A 287 -4.58 4.03 19.42
N PHE A 288 -5.21 4.27 18.26
CA PHE A 288 -4.95 5.48 17.47
C PHE A 288 -5.40 6.77 18.17
N ALA A 289 -6.58 6.78 18.80
CA ALA A 289 -7.05 7.93 19.58
C ALA A 289 -6.19 8.18 20.83
N GLU A 290 -5.76 7.12 21.52
CA GLU A 290 -4.80 7.16 22.62
C GLU A 290 -3.44 7.72 22.14
N MET A 291 -3.03 7.35 20.92
CA MET A 291 -1.83 7.86 20.25
C MET A 291 -2.02 9.26 19.64
N GLY A 292 -3.20 9.88 19.79
CA GLY A 292 -3.48 11.23 19.29
C GLY A 292 -3.55 11.33 17.76
N ILE A 293 -4.00 10.30 17.06
CA ILE A 293 -4.20 10.36 15.60
C ILE A 293 -5.61 9.94 15.16
N GLU A 294 -6.11 10.63 14.14
CA GLU A 294 -7.37 10.31 13.46
C GLU A 294 -7.06 9.78 12.06
N PRO A 295 -7.21 8.47 11.80
CA PRO A 295 -6.93 7.89 10.49
C PRO A 295 -8.03 8.20 9.48
N ALA A 296 -7.62 8.47 8.25
CA ALA A 296 -8.46 8.75 7.09
C ALA A 296 -7.88 8.07 5.84
N ARG A 297 -8.57 8.21 4.72
CA ARG A 297 -8.11 7.77 3.41
C ARG A 297 -8.15 8.92 2.43
N ARG A 298 -7.16 8.93 1.55
CA ARG A 298 -7.14 9.76 0.35
C ARG A 298 -7.12 8.87 -0.86
N VAL A 299 -8.01 9.12 -1.82
CA VAL A 299 -8.05 8.38 -3.07
C VAL A 299 -7.58 9.30 -4.19
N PHE A 300 -6.52 8.89 -4.88
CA PHE A 300 -5.94 9.60 -6.00
C PHE A 300 -6.44 9.05 -7.32
N LEU A 301 -6.61 9.95 -8.29
CA LEU A 301 -6.79 9.65 -9.70
C LEU A 301 -5.61 10.22 -10.48
N LEU A 302 -4.87 9.35 -11.16
CA LEU A 302 -3.73 9.72 -11.98
C LEU A 302 -3.98 9.34 -13.44
N HIS A 303 -3.65 10.23 -14.36
CA HIS A 303 -3.60 9.90 -15.79
C HIS A 303 -2.30 9.14 -16.11
N LYS A 304 -2.31 8.23 -17.09
CA LYS A 304 -1.13 7.42 -17.43
C LYS A 304 0.12 8.24 -17.77
N ASP A 305 -0.08 9.45 -18.32
CA ASP A 305 1.01 10.32 -18.75
C ASP A 305 1.91 10.77 -17.59
N VAL A 306 1.38 10.84 -16.36
CA VAL A 306 2.18 11.25 -15.19
C VAL A 306 2.96 10.11 -14.56
N MET A 307 2.70 8.84 -14.93
CA MET A 307 3.32 7.68 -14.27
C MET A 307 4.84 7.63 -14.42
N LYS A 308 5.38 8.08 -15.55
CA LYS A 308 6.84 8.18 -15.74
C LYS A 308 7.47 9.14 -14.76
N ASP A 309 6.82 10.27 -14.52
CA ASP A 309 7.32 11.25 -13.59
C ASP A 309 7.11 10.84 -12.13
N VAL A 310 6.02 10.13 -11.82
CA VAL A 310 5.81 9.48 -10.52
C VAL A 310 6.97 8.53 -10.22
N MET A 311 7.34 7.66 -11.16
CA MET A 311 8.48 6.76 -10.99
C MET A 311 9.80 7.51 -10.79
N ALA A 312 10.05 8.58 -11.56
CA ALA A 312 11.26 9.40 -11.39
C ALA A 312 11.34 10.09 -10.01
N ASP A 313 10.20 10.48 -9.45
CA ASP A 313 10.14 11.06 -8.10
C ASP A 313 10.29 10.00 -7.01
N LEU A 314 9.70 8.82 -7.19
CA LEU A 314 9.88 7.67 -6.30
C LEU A 314 11.36 7.28 -6.23
N GLU A 315 12.03 7.22 -7.38
CA GLU A 315 13.47 6.99 -7.45
C GLU A 315 14.24 8.06 -6.70
N ARG A 316 13.90 9.34 -6.89
CA ARG A 316 14.60 10.43 -6.20
C ARG A 316 14.43 10.37 -4.69
N LEU A 317 13.22 10.07 -4.22
CA LEU A 317 12.90 10.03 -2.79
C LEU A 317 13.56 8.82 -2.10
N LEU A 318 13.39 7.64 -2.68
CA LEU A 318 13.75 6.37 -2.05
C LEU A 318 15.18 5.88 -2.37
N SER A 319 15.90 6.53 -3.30
CA SER A 319 17.34 6.25 -3.52
C SER A 319 18.26 7.05 -2.59
N THR A 320 17.74 8.08 -1.93
CA THR A 320 18.52 8.97 -1.05
C THR A 320 18.44 8.62 0.44
N GLU A 321 17.61 7.66 0.83
CA GLU A 321 17.42 7.19 2.22
C GLU A 321 18.01 5.80 2.45
#